data_AF-A0A1B6LNN7-F1
#
_entry.id   AF-A0A1B6LNN7-F1
#
_cell.length_a   1.000
_cell.length_b   1.000
_cell.length_c   1.000
_cell.angle_alpha   90.00
_cell.angle_beta   90.00
_cell.angle_gamma   90.00
#
_symmetry.space_group_name_H-M   'P 1'
#
loop_
_entity.id
_entity.type
_entity.pdbx_description
1 polymer ?
#
loop_
_entity_poly.entity_id
_entity_poly.type
_entity_poly.pdbx_seq_one_letter_code
_entity_poly.pdbx_strand_id
1 'polypeptide(L)'
;GGWPVLGRWRKKRWNFLNTYIRLRNFRIGESSLFDVFVEVDIKNNSRRILMVDQPSLGLSRMFLVKGFNDTMVKAYFNFMVDIAVMFGADRKTALKELRSSLQFEIELAKIMTAKEERRDYTRMY
;
A
#
# COMPACT_ATOMS: atom_id res chain seq x y z
N GLY A 1 8.28 12.78 8.21
CA GLY A 1 6.90 12.30 8.37
C GLY A 1 7.01 11.01 9.15
N GLY A 2 6.52 10.99 10.39
CA GLY A 2 6.47 9.77 11.19
C GLY A 2 5.24 8.93 10.84
N TRP A 3 5.04 7.86 11.60
CA TRP A 3 3.84 7.02 11.53
C TRP A 3 2.76 7.58 12.47
N PRO A 4 1.60 8.06 11.97
CA PRO A 4 0.63 8.79 12.79
C PRO A 4 0.15 8.08 14.06
N VAL A 5 0.02 6.75 14.01
CA VAL A 5 -0.42 5.91 15.12
C VAL A 5 0.47 6.00 16.36
N LEU A 6 1.72 6.48 16.21
CA LEU A 6 2.66 6.70 17.32
C LEU A 6 2.44 8.04 18.05
N GLY A 7 1.40 8.80 17.72
CA GLY A 7 0.93 9.96 18.50
C GLY A 7 1.75 11.26 18.36
N ARG A 8 2.77 11.30 17.48
CA ARG A 8 3.65 12.49 17.29
C ARG A 8 3.49 13.19 15.94
N TRP A 9 2.51 12.79 15.14
CA TRP A 9 2.30 13.34 13.80
C TRP A 9 1.45 14.62 13.83
N ARG A 10 1.82 15.62 13.03
CA ARG A 10 1.12 16.91 12.95
C ARG A 10 0.73 17.27 11.52
N LYS A 11 -0.58 17.35 11.26
CA LYS A 11 -1.15 17.63 9.92
C LYS A 11 -0.68 18.94 9.30
N LYS A 12 -0.56 20.03 10.09
CA LYS A 12 -0.20 21.38 9.59
C LYS A 12 1.17 21.46 8.89
N ARG A 13 2.05 20.47 9.08
CA ARG A 13 3.39 20.41 8.47
C ARG A 13 3.53 19.27 7.46
N TRP A 14 2.45 18.57 7.15
CA TRP A 14 2.50 17.38 6.31
C TRP A 14 2.15 17.72 4.86
N ASN A 15 3.05 17.35 3.96
CA ASN A 15 2.82 17.36 2.52
C ASN A 15 2.96 15.92 2.03
N PHE A 16 1.95 15.46 1.29
CA PHE A 16 1.87 14.10 0.77
C PHE A 16 3.05 13.78 -0.17
N LEU A 17 3.24 14.58 -1.23
CA LEU A 17 4.27 14.37 -2.24
C LEU A 17 5.68 14.32 -1.63
N ASN A 18 6.01 15.27 -0.76
CA ASN A 18 7.30 15.28 -0.05
C ASN A 18 7.49 14.07 0.86
N THR A 19 6.41 13.52 1.42
CA THR A 19 6.48 12.29 2.23
C THR A 19 6.68 11.08 1.33
N TYR A 20 5.94 11.00 0.22
CA TYR A 20 6.05 9.91 -0.75
C TYR A 20 7.45 9.85 -1.38
N ILE A 21 7.99 10.98 -1.84
CA ILE A 21 9.35 11.08 -2.38
C ILE A 21 10.39 10.62 -1.35
N ARG A 22 10.26 11.05 -0.08
CA ARG A 22 11.18 10.62 0.99
C ARG A 22 11.10 9.12 1.24
N LEU A 23 9.90 8.56 1.36
CA LEU A 23 9.70 7.12 1.54
C LEU A 23 10.35 6.32 0.42
N ARG A 24 10.15 6.75 -0.84
CA ARG A 24 10.81 6.16 -2.00
C ARG A 24 12.33 6.24 -1.93
N ASN A 25 12.89 7.39 -1.58
CA ASN A 25 14.35 7.57 -1.46
C ASN A 25 14.96 6.68 -0.37
N PHE A 26 14.21 6.41 0.71
CA PHE A 26 14.62 5.47 1.76
C PHE A 26 14.30 4.00 1.45
N ARG A 27 13.67 3.71 0.30
CA ARG A 27 13.17 2.37 -0.07
C ARG A 27 12.21 1.78 0.97
N ILE A 28 11.44 2.64 1.64
CA ILE A 28 10.42 2.25 2.62
C ILE A 28 9.06 2.33 1.95
N GLY A 29 8.34 1.22 1.88
CA GLY A 29 7.00 1.19 1.28
C GLY A 29 7.01 1.60 -0.19
N GLU A 30 8.03 1.18 -0.93
CA GLU A 30 8.05 1.35 -2.39
C GLU A 30 6.75 0.77 -2.98
N SER A 31 6.14 1.51 -3.90
CA SER A 31 4.89 1.12 -4.58
C SER A 31 3.66 0.99 -3.65
N SER A 32 3.59 1.73 -2.54
CA SER A 32 2.49 1.62 -1.55
C SER A 32 1.13 2.20 -1.99
N LEU A 33 1.10 3.10 -2.98
CA LEU A 33 -0.15 3.70 -3.50
C LEU A 33 -0.33 3.50 -5.00
N PHE A 34 0.77 3.58 -5.74
CA PHE A 34 0.89 3.22 -7.14
C PHE A 34 2.37 2.96 -7.41
N ASP A 35 2.65 2.05 -8.33
CA ASP A 35 4.00 1.80 -8.77
C ASP A 35 4.37 2.77 -9.90
N VAL A 36 5.61 3.25 -9.93
CA VAL A 36 6.13 4.08 -11.02
C VAL A 36 7.53 3.62 -11.37
N PHE A 37 7.71 3.05 -12.55
CA PHE A 37 8.99 2.48 -12.99
C PHE A 37 9.25 2.75 -14.47
N VAL A 38 10.50 2.53 -14.88
CA VAL A 38 10.92 2.66 -16.28
C VAL A 38 11.02 1.27 -16.87
N GLU A 39 10.37 1.06 -18.01
CA GLU A 39 10.33 -0.23 -18.70
C GLU A 39 10.59 -0.08 -20.20
N VAL A 40 10.96 -1.18 -20.86
CA VAL A 40 11.02 -1.27 -22.32
C VAL A 40 9.61 -1.08 -22.91
N ASP A 41 9.49 -0.24 -23.94
CA ASP A 41 8.22 -0.14 -24.65
C ASP A 41 7.97 -1.39 -25.49
N ILE A 42 6.91 -2.13 -25.18
CA ILE A 42 6.50 -3.34 -25.90
C ILE A 42 6.18 -3.08 -27.38
N LYS A 43 5.80 -1.85 -27.75
CA LYS A 43 5.52 -1.46 -29.15
C LYS A 43 6.77 -1.00 -29.90
N ASN A 44 7.82 -0.58 -29.19
CA ASN A 44 9.09 -0.19 -29.77
C ASN A 44 10.23 -0.42 -28.77
N ASN A 45 10.90 -1.56 -28.90
CA ASN A 45 11.95 -2.00 -27.97
C ASN A 45 13.21 -1.11 -27.96
N SER A 46 13.36 -0.17 -28.90
CA SER A 46 14.46 0.79 -28.93
C SER A 46 14.32 1.94 -27.92
N ARG A 47 13.12 2.13 -27.33
CA ARG A 47 12.88 3.19 -26.34
C ARG A 47 12.46 2.64 -24.98
N ARG A 48 12.52 3.51 -23.98
CA ARG A 48 12.03 3.28 -22.61
C ARG A 48 10.85 4.22 -22.34
N ILE A 49 9.89 3.76 -21.55
CA ILE A 49 8.72 4.53 -21.14
C ILE A 49 8.58 4.53 -19.63
N LEU A 50 7.92 5.57 -19.12
CA LEU A 50 7.47 5.61 -17.74
C LEU A 50 6.15 4.83 -17.64
N MET A 51 6.11 3.81 -16.80
CA MET A 51 4.89 3.08 -16.49
C MET A 51 4.36 3.49 -15.11
N VAL A 52 3.04 3.54 -15.00
CA VAL A 52 2.33 3.69 -13.73
C VAL A 52 1.43 2.48 -13.57
N ASP A 53 1.53 1.80 -12.43
CA ASP A 53 0.83 0.55 -12.19
C ASP A 53 0.18 0.51 -10.80
N GLN A 54 -0.64 -0.50 -10.55
CA GLN A 54 -1.28 -0.72 -9.28
C GLN A 54 -0.26 -0.95 -8.14
N PRO A 55 -0.61 -0.61 -6.89
CA PRO A 55 0.32 -0.74 -5.77
C PRO A 55 0.62 -2.18 -5.38
N SER A 56 1.68 -2.33 -4.60
CA SER A 56 1.91 -3.53 -3.79
C SER A 56 1.03 -3.49 -2.54
N LEU A 57 0.50 -4.65 -2.15
CA LEU A 57 -0.32 -4.82 -0.94
C LEU A 57 0.47 -5.59 0.12
N GLY A 58 0.29 -5.24 1.40
CA GLY A 58 0.94 -5.96 2.51
C GLY A 58 0.39 -7.37 2.74
N LEU A 59 -0.83 -7.63 2.27
CA LEU A 59 -1.46 -8.95 2.21
C LEU A 59 -2.00 -9.17 0.78
N SER A 60 -1.97 -10.42 0.28
CA SER A 60 -2.47 -10.71 -1.06
C SER A 60 -3.90 -10.23 -1.26
N ARG A 61 -4.17 -9.64 -2.45
CA ARG A 61 -5.51 -9.24 -2.90
C ARG A 61 -6.54 -10.33 -2.66
N MET A 62 -6.18 -11.60 -2.90
CA MET A 62 -7.06 -12.76 -2.74
C MET A 62 -7.67 -12.88 -1.33
N PHE A 63 -6.96 -12.40 -0.30
CA PHE A 63 -7.48 -12.35 1.06
C PHE A 63 -8.14 -11.01 1.36
N LEU A 64 -7.52 -9.88 1.00
CA LEU A 64 -8.05 -8.55 1.32
C LEU A 64 -9.46 -8.32 0.75
N VAL A 65 -9.76 -8.82 -0.46
CA VAL A 65 -11.10 -8.69 -1.05
C VAL A 65 -12.20 -9.41 -0.27
N LYS A 66 -11.84 -10.39 0.58
CA LYS A 66 -12.79 -11.11 1.46
C LYS A 66 -13.18 -10.30 2.71
N GLY A 67 -12.47 -9.21 2.99
CA GLY A 67 -12.79 -8.26 4.06
C GLY A 67 -12.49 -8.76 5.48
N PHE A 68 -12.95 -8.00 6.48
CA PHE A 68 -12.58 -8.17 7.90
C PHE A 68 -12.96 -9.51 8.53
N ASN A 69 -13.88 -10.27 7.95
CA ASN A 69 -14.31 -11.55 8.52
C ASN A 69 -13.37 -12.70 8.20
N ASP A 70 -12.54 -12.56 7.16
CA ASP A 70 -11.54 -13.54 6.75
C ASP A 70 -10.45 -13.71 7.82
N THR A 71 -10.02 -14.95 8.04
CA THR A 71 -9.05 -15.30 9.08
C THR A 71 -7.67 -14.71 8.83
N MET A 72 -7.22 -14.65 7.56
CA MET A 72 -5.95 -14.03 7.20
C MET A 72 -5.99 -12.52 7.35
N VAL A 73 -7.11 -11.88 7.00
CA VAL A 73 -7.30 -10.44 7.18
C VAL A 73 -7.30 -10.07 8.67
N LYS A 74 -7.93 -10.87 9.53
CA LYS A 74 -7.89 -10.70 11.00
C LYS A 74 -6.46 -10.85 11.55
N ALA A 75 -5.74 -11.88 11.12
CA ALA A 75 -4.35 -12.10 11.53
C ALA A 75 -3.44 -10.93 11.10
N TYR A 76 -3.63 -10.45 9.87
CA TYR A 76 -2.91 -9.29 9.35
C TYR A 76 -3.22 -8.02 10.17
N PHE A 77 -4.49 -7.77 10.49
CA PHE A 77 -4.87 -6.64 11.35
C PHE A 77 -4.22 -6.70 12.73
N ASN A 78 -4.22 -7.88 13.36
CA ASN A 78 -3.58 -8.07 14.67
C ASN A 78 -2.07 -7.79 14.57
N PHE A 79 -1.42 -8.29 13.52
CA PHE A 79 -0.01 -8.02 13.26
C PHE A 79 0.28 -6.51 13.11
N MET A 80 -0.54 -5.77 12.35
CA MET A 80 -0.39 -4.31 12.22
C MET A 80 -0.43 -3.62 13.60
N VAL A 81 -1.38 -4.02 14.46
CA VAL A 81 -1.56 -3.47 15.80
C VAL A 81 -0.39 -3.83 16.71
N ASP A 82 0.04 -5.09 16.71
CA ASP A 82 1.12 -5.56 17.56
C ASP A 82 2.45 -4.87 17.22
N ILE A 83 2.72 -4.68 15.93
CA ILE A 83 3.87 -3.88 15.47
C ILE A 83 3.74 -2.44 15.97
N ALA A 84 2.61 -1.77 15.79
CA ALA A 84 2.46 -0.39 16.26
C ALA A 84 2.67 -0.27 17.78
N VAL A 85 2.15 -1.21 18.56
CA VAL A 85 2.34 -1.26 20.02
C VAL A 85 3.81 -1.49 20.39
N MET A 86 4.51 -2.39 19.67
CA MET A 86 5.94 -2.62 19.87
C MET A 86 6.78 -1.35 19.62
N PHE A 87 6.34 -0.50 18.68
CA PHE A 87 6.95 0.81 18.41
C PHE A 87 6.45 1.93 19.34
N GLY A 88 5.64 1.60 20.36
CA GLY A 88 5.21 2.53 21.41
C GLY A 88 3.83 3.17 21.19
N ALA A 89 3.01 2.67 20.28
CA ALA A 89 1.62 3.11 20.16
C ALA A 89 0.79 2.67 21.39
N ASP A 90 -0.15 3.52 21.81
CA ASP A 90 -1.24 3.07 22.66
C ASP A 90 -2.10 2.04 21.90
N ARG A 91 -2.36 0.87 22.51
CA ARG A 91 -3.08 -0.24 21.85
C ARG A 91 -4.49 0.17 21.41
N LYS A 92 -5.21 0.97 22.21
CA LYS A 92 -6.58 1.41 21.87
C LYS A 92 -6.57 2.33 20.66
N THR A 93 -5.60 3.23 20.59
CA THR A 93 -5.35 4.11 19.44
C THR A 93 -4.97 3.31 18.21
N ALA A 94 -4.04 2.36 18.34
CA ALA A 94 -3.61 1.48 17.26
C ALA A 94 -4.77 0.67 16.65
N LEU A 95 -5.60 0.06 17.49
CA LEU A 95 -6.80 -0.65 17.05
C LEU A 95 -7.75 0.24 16.23
N LYS A 96 -7.93 1.50 16.65
CA LYS A 96 -8.82 2.43 15.96
C LYS A 96 -8.25 2.89 14.62
N GLU A 97 -7.02 3.42 14.62
CA GLU A 97 -6.44 4.06 13.44
C GLU A 97 -6.02 3.05 12.36
N LEU A 98 -5.47 1.89 12.77
CA LEU A 98 -5.05 0.87 11.81
C LEU A 98 -6.26 0.14 11.20
N ARG A 99 -7.42 0.16 11.85
CA ARG A 99 -8.65 -0.36 11.23
C ARG A 99 -9.04 0.48 10.02
N SER A 100 -8.90 1.81 10.10
CA SER A 100 -9.10 2.69 8.95
C SER A 100 -8.04 2.47 7.86
N SER A 101 -6.80 2.18 8.25
CA SER A 101 -5.73 1.86 7.29
C SER A 101 -6.00 0.54 6.56
N LEU A 102 -6.42 -0.51 7.27
CA LEU A 102 -6.78 -1.78 6.66
C LEU A 102 -8.04 -1.67 5.79
N GLN A 103 -9.04 -0.89 6.21
CA GLN A 103 -10.20 -0.62 5.38
C GLN A 103 -9.80 0.05 4.05
N PHE A 104 -8.84 0.98 4.08
CA PHE A 104 -8.30 1.57 2.86
C PHE A 104 -7.61 0.54 1.97
N GLU A 105 -6.76 -0.33 2.53
CA GLU A 105 -6.12 -1.42 1.77
C GLU A 105 -7.12 -2.40 1.15
N ILE A 106 -8.23 -2.71 1.85
CA ILE A 106 -9.31 -3.56 1.33
C ILE A 106 -9.99 -2.91 0.12
N GLU A 107 -10.35 -1.62 0.21
CA GLU A 107 -10.98 -0.92 -0.92
C GLU A 107 -10.01 -0.77 -2.10
N LEU A 108 -8.73 -0.51 -1.82
CA LEU A 108 -7.67 -0.49 -2.82
C LEU A 108 -7.55 -1.85 -3.52
N ALA A 109 -7.54 -2.95 -2.75
CA ALA A 109 -7.50 -4.30 -3.30
C ALA A 109 -8.69 -4.61 -4.22
N LYS A 110 -9.90 -4.12 -3.88
CA LYS A 110 -11.11 -4.34 -4.71
C LYS A 110 -11.03 -3.68 -6.07
N ILE A 111 -10.44 -2.49 -6.19
CA ILE A 111 -10.31 -1.78 -7.46
C ILE A 111 -9.12 -2.27 -8.33
N MET A 112 -8.19 -3.02 -7.75
CA MET A 112 -7.08 -3.60 -8.50
C MET A 112 -7.54 -4.71 -9.45
N THR A 113 -6.89 -4.81 -10.60
CA THR A 113 -7.10 -5.88 -11.58
C THR A 113 -6.57 -7.20 -11.04
N ALA A 114 -7.29 -8.30 -11.28
CA ALA A 114 -6.88 -9.62 -10.81
C ALA A 114 -5.60 -10.09 -11.52
N LYS A 115 -4.80 -10.93 -10.85
CA LYS A 115 -3.50 -11.37 -11.40
C LYS A 115 -3.67 -12.14 -12.72
N GLU A 116 -4.76 -12.88 -12.85
CA GLU A 116 -5.10 -13.68 -14.01
C GLU A 116 -5.38 -12.81 -15.23
N GLU A 117 -6.10 -11.70 -15.04
CA GLU A 117 -6.44 -10.73 -16.08
C GLU A 117 -5.22 -9.93 -16.56
N ARG A 118 -4.20 -9.80 -15.71
CA ARG A 118 -2.95 -9.10 -16.00
C ARG A 118 -1.92 -9.92 -16.76
N ARG A 119 -2.20 -11.19 -17.10
CA ARG A 119 -1.29 -12.03 -17.89
C ARG A 119 -1.19 -11.58 -19.35
N ASP A 120 -2.22 -10.94 -19.87
CA ASP A 120 -2.24 -10.38 -21.22
C ASP A 120 -1.69 -8.95 -21.19
N TYR A 121 -0.38 -8.82 -21.37
CA TYR A 121 0.30 -7.52 -21.35
C TYR A 121 -0.16 -6.56 -22.44
N THR A 122 -0.73 -7.06 -23.55
CA THR A 122 -1.23 -6.19 -24.62
C THR A 122 -2.50 -5.43 -24.24
N ARG A 123 -3.27 -5.95 -23.27
CA ARG A 123 -4.45 -5.26 -22.71
C ARG A 123 -4.11 -4.15 -21.71
N MET A 124 -2.86 -4.08 -21.28
CA MET A 124 -2.40 -3.06 -20.34
C MET A 124 -1.73 -1.86 -21.04
N TYR A 125 -1.87 -1.76 -22.37
CA TYR A 125 -1.43 -0.65 -23.22
C TYR A 125 -2.63 0.01 -23.89
#